data_AF-A0A075R813-F1
#
_entry.id   AF-A0A075R813-F1
#
_cell.length_a   1.000
_cell.length_b   1.000
_cell.length_c   1.000
_cell.angle_alpha   90.00
_cell.angle_beta   90.00
_cell.angle_gamma   90.00
#
_symmetry.space_group_name_H-M   'P 1'
#
loop_
_entity.id
_entity.type
_entity.pdbx_description
1 polymer ?
#
loop_
_entity_poly.entity_id
_entity_poly.type
_entity_poly.pdbx_seq_one_letter_code
_entity_poly.pdbx_strand_id
1 'polypeptide(L)' 'MTLIELIKKAKQHDTDAMIKICEKFEPKIRKEIAKAPNHLKEDLRQEIAKNIIEAVYRYDMKSIPDLFEYINSNKKRLG' A
#
# COMPACT_ATOMS: atom_id res chain seq x y z
N MET A 1 -12.82 5.12 -4.62
CA MET A 1 -11.57 5.47 -3.91
C MET A 1 -10.42 4.74 -4.55
N THR A 2 -9.38 5.48 -4.91
CA THR A 2 -8.13 4.92 -5.39
C THR A 2 -7.32 4.34 -4.23
N LEU A 3 -6.37 3.44 -4.53
CA LEU A 3 -5.49 2.86 -3.51
C LEU A 3 -4.69 3.95 -2.77
N ILE A 4 -4.31 5.01 -3.48
CA ILE A 4 -3.58 6.17 -2.92
C ILE A 4 -4.42 6.89 -1.86
N GLU A 5 -5.71 7.12 -2.10
CA GLU A 5 -6.59 7.74 -1.11
C GLU A 5 -6.77 6.87 0.13
N LEU A 6 -6.90 5.55 -0.04
CA LEU A 6 -6.99 4.61 1.09
C LEU A 6 -5.70 4.62 1.92
N ILE A 7 -4.53 4.66 1.28
CA ILE A 7 -3.24 4.75 1.99
C ILE A 7 -3.13 6.06 2.77
N LYS A 8 -3.57 7.19 2.19
CA LYS A 8 -3.60 8.48 2.89
C LYS A 8 -4.46 8.43 4.14
N LYS A 9 -5.66 7.85 4.04
CA LYS A 9 -6.58 7.69 5.18
C LYS A 9 -6.04 6.72 6.22
N ALA A 10 -5.52 5.57 5.79
CA ALA A 10 -4.92 4.57 6.68
C ALA A 10 -3.75 5.15 7.51
N LYS A 11 -2.96 6.05 6.92
CA LYS A 11 -1.92 6.82 7.63
C LYS A 11 -2.46 7.80 8.66
N GLN A 12 -3.69 8.28 8.51
CA GLN A 12 -4.39 9.13 9.49
C GLN A 12 -5.06 8.32 10.60
N HIS A 13 -4.66 7.06 10.81
CA HIS A 13 -5.26 6.12 11.76
C HIS A 13 -6.70 5.71 11.42
N ASP A 14 -7.10 5.83 10.15
CA ASP A 14 -8.38 5.28 9.66
C ASP A 14 -8.27 3.76 9.49
N THR A 15 -8.79 3.02 10.48
CA THR A 15 -8.78 1.55 10.50
C THR A 15 -9.62 0.96 9.37
N ASP A 16 -10.75 1.59 9.01
CA ASP A 16 -11.61 1.16 7.89
C ASP A 16 -10.88 1.26 6.55
N ALA A 17 -10.07 2.31 6.36
CA ALA A 17 -9.25 2.45 5.18
C ALA A 17 -8.19 1.34 5.08
N MET A 18 -7.56 0.97 6.21
CA MET A 18 -6.60 -0.14 6.26
C MET A 18 -7.27 -1.48 5.95
N ILE A 19 -8.45 -1.73 6.52
CA ILE A 19 -9.23 -2.95 6.24
C ILE A 19 -9.55 -3.06 4.75
N LYS A 20 -10.02 -1.97 4.12
CA LYS A 20 -10.29 -1.94 2.67
C LYS A 20 -9.06 -2.20 1.82
N ILE A 21 -7.87 -1.77 2.25
CA ILE A 21 -6.61 -2.10 1.58
C ILE A 21 -6.38 -3.60 1.68
N CYS A 22 -6.42 -4.17 2.89
CA CYS A 22 -6.25 -5.61 3.10
C CYS A 22 -7.25 -6.44 2.30
N GLU A 23 -8.54 -6.10 2.31
CA GLU A 23 -9.58 -6.75 1.52
C GLU A 23 -9.32 -6.71 0.02
N LYS A 24 -8.73 -5.61 -0.49
CA LYS A 24 -8.38 -5.48 -1.90
C LYS A 24 -7.22 -6.37 -2.30
N PHE A 25 -6.31 -6.68 -1.37
CA PHE A 25 -5.18 -7.59 -1.60
C PHE A 25 -5.51 -9.05 -1.27
N GLU A 26 -6.45 -9.31 -0.36
CA GLU A 26 -6.94 -10.62 0.05
C GLU A 26 -7.18 -11.60 -1.11
N PRO A 27 -7.88 -11.27 -2.21
CA PRO A 27 -8.10 -12.21 -3.31
C PRO A 27 -6.82 -12.56 -4.07
N LYS A 28 -5.82 -11.67 -4.11
CA LYS A 28 -4.50 -11.97 -4.69
C LYS A 28 -3.68 -12.84 -3.74
N ILE A 29 -3.67 -12.49 -2.45
CA ILE A 29 -2.99 -13.26 -1.41
C ILE A 29 -3.51 -14.69 -1.41
N ARG A 30 -4.84 -14.87 -1.35
CA ARG A 30 -5.50 -16.18 -1.41
C ARG A 30 -5.11 -17.01 -2.62
N LYS A 31 -5.00 -16.40 -3.80
CA LYS A 31 -4.55 -17.09 -5.02
C LYS A 31 -3.10 -17.58 -4.94
N GLU A 32 -2.22 -16.79 -4.34
CA GLU A 32 -0.82 -17.18 -4.17
C GLU A 32 -0.63 -18.22 -3.07
N ILE A 33 -1.24 -18.03 -1.90
CA ILE A 33 -1.19 -19.02 -0.80
C ILE A 33 -1.96 -20.30 -1.11
N ALA A 34 -2.89 -20.31 -2.08
CA ALA A 34 -3.59 -21.53 -2.49
C ALA A 34 -2.60 -22.63 -2.95
N LYS A 35 -1.47 -22.23 -3.52
CA LYS A 35 -0.38 -23.12 -3.96
C LYS A 35 0.54 -23.57 -2.81
N ALA A 36 0.47 -22.91 -1.66
CA ALA A 36 1.28 -23.23 -0.49
C ALA A 36 0.69 -24.42 0.30
N PRO A 37 1.47 -25.09 1.16
CA PRO A 37 0.97 -26.16 2.02
C PRO A 37 -0.09 -25.66 3.00
N ASN A 38 -1.18 -26.42 3.20
CA ASN A 38 -2.30 -26.03 4.06
C ASN A 38 -1.90 -25.56 5.47
N HIS A 39 -0.88 -26.19 6.06
CA HIS A 39 -0.39 -25.87 7.40
C HIS A 39 0.32 -24.51 7.48
N LEU A 40 0.80 -23.97 6.35
CA LEU A 40 1.46 -22.65 6.27
C LEU A 40 0.54 -21.56 5.74
N LYS A 41 -0.64 -21.90 5.20
CA LYS A 41 -1.53 -20.93 4.53
C LYS A 41 -1.96 -19.81 5.45
N GLU A 42 -2.32 -20.13 6.69
CA GLU A 42 -2.78 -19.14 7.66
C GLU A 42 -1.62 -18.24 8.12
N ASP A 43 -0.46 -18.83 8.43
CA ASP A 43 0.75 -18.08 8.81
C ASP A 43 1.19 -17.13 7.69
N LEU A 44 1.28 -17.62 6.45
CA LEU A 44 1.61 -16.81 5.26
C LEU A 44 0.60 -15.68 5.07
N ARG A 45 -0.70 -15.96 5.27
CA ARG A 45 -1.74 -14.94 5.12
C ARG A 45 -1.56 -13.83 6.15
N GLN A 46 -1.33 -14.17 7.42
CA GLN A 46 -1.10 -13.19 8.47
C GLN A 46 0.20 -12.39 8.26
N GLU A 47 1.26 -13.05 7.84
CA GLU A 47 2.54 -12.41 7.54
C GLU A 47 2.41 -11.42 6.38
N ILE A 48 1.73 -11.80 5.30
CA ILE A 48 1.49 -10.90 4.17
C ILE A 48 0.60 -9.72 4.58
N ALA A 49 -0.44 -9.96 5.38
CA ALA A 49 -1.28 -8.87 5.90
C ALA A 49 -0.47 -7.89 6.75
N LYS A 50 0.40 -8.38 7.63
CA LYS A 50 1.31 -7.55 8.42
C LYS A 50 2.27 -6.76 7.55
N ASN A 51 2.88 -7.40 6.54
CA ASN A 51 3.78 -6.74 5.59
C ASN A 51 3.08 -5.64 4.79
N ILE A 52 1.80 -5.83 4.42
CA ILE A 52 1.00 -4.79 3.76
C ILE A 52 0.80 -3.61 4.71
N ILE A 53 0.42 -3.85 5.96
CA ILE A 53 0.24 -2.80 6.96
C ILE A 53 1.56 -2.02 7.17
N GLU A 54 2.67 -2.73 7.38
CA GLU A 54 3.99 -2.10 7.51
C GLU A 54 4.37 -1.31 6.25
N ALA A 55 4.13 -1.84 5.06
CA ALA A 55 4.40 -1.16 3.81
C ALA A 55 3.55 0.12 3.69
N VAL A 56 2.27 0.09 4.04
CA VAL A 56 1.38 1.26 4.05
C VAL A 56 1.91 2.34 5.00
N TYR A 57 2.37 1.97 6.19
CA TYR A 57 2.95 2.92 7.15
C TYR A 57 4.30 3.48 6.68
N ARG A 58 5.20 2.61 6.20
CA ARG A 58 6.53 2.97 5.68
C ARG A 58 6.48 3.75 4.37
N TYR A 59 5.42 3.60 3.57
CA TYR A 59 5.29 4.22 2.26
C TYR A 59 5.28 5.74 2.36
N ASP A 60 6.40 6.41 2.12
CA ASP A 60 6.46 7.86 2.23
C ASP A 60 5.95 8.55 0.96
N MET A 61 4.70 9.03 1.02
CA MET A 61 4.11 9.83 -0.06
C MET A 61 4.80 11.17 -0.28
N LYS A 62 5.64 11.65 0.66
CA LYS A 62 6.42 12.87 0.47
C LYS A 62 7.57 12.69 -0.53
N SER A 63 7.99 11.44 -0.81
CA SER A 63 9.09 11.14 -1.72
C SER A 63 8.67 11.12 -3.20
N ILE A 64 7.39 11.27 -3.51
CA ILE A 64 6.92 11.37 -4.88
C ILE A 64 6.77 12.86 -5.14
N PRO A 65 7.75 13.53 -5.78
CA PRO A 65 7.53 14.89 -6.24
C PRO A 65 6.26 14.86 -7.08
N ASP A 66 5.27 15.66 -6.66
CA ASP A 66 4.03 15.78 -7.41
C ASP A 66 4.40 16.14 -8.85
N LEU A 67 3.61 15.69 -9.85
CA LEU A 67 3.94 15.95 -11.26
C LEU A 67 4.18 17.45 -11.50
N PHE A 68 3.45 18.28 -10.75
CA PHE A 68 3.62 19.73 -10.70
C PHE A 68 4.92 20.20 -10.05
N GLU A 69 5.38 19.57 -8.96
CA GLU A 69 6.69 19.87 -8.37
C GLU A 69 7.84 19.48 -9.31
N TYR A 70 7.71 18.36 -10.03
CA TYR A 70 8.67 17.95 -11.05
C TYR A 70 8.73 18.95 -12.22
N ILE A 71 7.57 19.40 -12.73
CA ILE A 71 7.49 20.41 -13.80
C ILE A 71 8.08 21.75 -13.34
N ASN A 72 7.76 22.20 -12.12
CA ASN A 72 8.29 23.45 -11.56
C ASN A 72 9.81 23.39 -11.32
N SER A 73 10.32 22.25 -10.86
CA SER A 73 11.75 22.03 -10.65
C SER A 73 12.53 22.09 -11.96
N ASN A 74 11.95 21.59 -13.06
CA ASN A 74 12.56 21.67 -14.39
C ASN A 74 12.49 23.09 -14.99
N LYS A 75 11.40 23.84 -14.74
CA LYS A 75 11.31 25.26 -15.15
C LYS A 75 12.39 26.12 -14.48
N LYS A 76 12.72 25.86 -13.21
CA LYS A 76 13.78 26.57 -12.46
C LYS A 76 15.21 26.26 -12.93
N ARG A 77 15.43 25.20 -13.71
CA ARG A 77 16.75 24.82 -14.24
C ARG A 77 17.02 25.37 -15.64
N LEU A 78 16.00 25.94 -16.30
CA LEU A 78 16.04 26.39 -17.69
C LEU A 78 15.81 27.90 -17.85
N GLY A 79 15.70 28.65 -16.74
CA GLY A 79 15.67 30.12 -16.72
C GLY A 79 16.80 30.64 -15.85
#